data_AF-A0A9E1I909-F1
#
_entry.id   AF-A0A9E1I909-F1
#
_cell.length_a   1.000
_cell.length_b   1.000
_cell.length_c   1.000
_cell.angle_alpha   90.00
_cell.angle_beta   90.00
_cell.angle_gamma   90.00
#
_symmetry.space_group_name_H-M   'P 1'
#
loop_
_entity.id
_entity.type
_entity.pdbx_description
1 polymer ?
#
loop_
_entity_poly.entity_id
_entity_poly.type
_entity_poly.pdbx_seq_one_letter_code
_entity_poly.pdbx_strand_id
1 'polypeptide(L)'
;ALGHYINANKFSLSDVERILVTGVGSSYLSGDIYGIPTQRIEEFSAIARGGLALAGLDEAVVVSMGTGTAFIHAHGKDYSHIGGSGVGGGTIVGLGKKLTGASDHESLCALAERGSLSHVDLTIGDISKNDIEKLGSEITAANFANVKDSATDCDLALGVVNMVLQTILTLAVFACKNSSVKKVILTGALTGLRELLPMIELFKTLYPVEFIVPENAAFATAVGAALHSID
;
A
#
# COMPACT_ATOMS: atom_id res chain seq x y z
N ALA A 1 7.92 19.54 8.62
CA ALA A 1 7.54 18.37 9.44
C ALA A 1 8.34 18.30 10.75
N LEU A 2 9.66 18.03 10.73
CA LEU A 2 10.47 17.84 11.94
C LEU A 2 10.43 19.03 12.92
N GLY A 3 10.68 20.26 12.46
CA GLY A 3 10.64 21.43 13.35
C GLY A 3 9.27 21.69 13.99
N HIS A 4 8.17 21.38 13.27
CA HIS A 4 6.83 21.44 13.82
C HIS A 4 6.61 20.39 14.92
N TYR A 5 7.05 19.15 14.68
CA TYR A 5 6.96 18.07 15.67
C TYR A 5 7.74 18.37 16.95
N ILE A 6 8.99 18.85 16.82
CA ILE A 6 9.84 19.23 17.95
C ILE A 6 9.15 20.31 18.79
N ASN A 7 8.66 21.38 18.15
CA ASN A 7 8.00 22.46 18.85
C ASN A 7 6.67 22.02 19.50
N ALA A 8 5.83 21.26 18.79
CA ALA A 8 4.54 20.79 19.29
C ALA A 8 4.69 19.89 20.53
N ASN A 9 5.79 19.14 20.61
CA ASN A 9 6.10 18.25 21.73
C ASN A 9 7.02 18.88 22.78
N LYS A 10 7.33 20.18 22.67
CA LYS A 10 8.20 20.94 23.59
C LYS A 10 9.61 20.36 23.72
N PHE A 11 10.12 19.75 22.66
CA PHE A 11 11.53 19.38 22.54
C PHE A 11 12.33 20.54 21.97
N SER A 12 13.65 20.47 22.13
CA SER A 12 14.63 21.29 21.46
C SER A 12 15.41 20.46 20.42
N LEU A 13 16.09 21.12 19.48
CA LEU A 13 16.93 20.41 18.52
C LEU A 13 18.06 19.63 19.20
N SER A 14 18.56 20.13 20.35
CA SER A 14 19.58 19.45 21.13
C SER A 14 19.10 18.18 21.83
N ASP A 15 17.79 17.96 21.91
CA ASP A 15 17.22 16.70 22.42
C ASP A 15 17.21 15.58 21.36
N VAL A 16 17.58 15.90 20.11
CA VAL A 16 17.62 14.92 19.00
C VAL A 16 19.07 14.49 18.76
N GLU A 17 19.38 13.25 19.14
CA GLU A 17 20.73 12.69 18.98
C GLU A 17 21.10 12.42 17.51
N ARG A 18 20.14 11.87 16.73
CA ARG A 18 20.35 11.47 15.34
C ARG A 18 19.05 11.58 14.54
N ILE A 19 19.18 11.85 13.24
CA ILE A 19 18.07 11.78 12.28
C ILE A 19 18.32 10.60 11.33
N LEU A 20 17.38 9.67 11.28
CA LEU A 20 17.41 8.56 10.32
C LEU A 20 16.46 8.87 9.18
N VAL A 21 16.97 8.82 7.94
CA VAL A 21 16.20 9.09 6.73
C VAL A 21 16.19 7.88 5.82
N THR A 22 15.06 7.67 5.14
CA THR A 22 14.89 6.55 4.20
C THR A 22 13.98 6.98 3.06
N GLY A 23 13.66 6.06 2.15
CA GLY A 23 12.92 6.34 0.94
C GLY A 23 13.83 6.88 -0.17
N VAL A 24 13.43 6.66 -1.43
CA VAL A 24 14.14 7.19 -2.61
C VAL A 24 14.41 8.70 -2.53
N GLY A 25 13.50 9.47 -1.92
CA GLY A 25 13.66 10.93 -1.76
C GLY A 25 14.78 11.34 -0.80
N SER A 26 15.21 10.45 0.12
CA SER A 26 16.38 10.71 0.97
C SER A 26 17.63 10.96 0.13
N SER A 27 17.71 10.31 -1.04
CA SER A 27 18.10 10.89 -2.32
C SER A 27 18.85 12.23 -2.31
N TYR A 28 18.03 13.26 -2.13
CA TYR A 28 18.36 14.66 -2.33
C TYR A 28 18.96 15.32 -1.09
N LEU A 29 19.02 14.60 0.03
CA LEU A 29 19.61 15.07 1.28
C LEU A 29 21.11 14.79 1.25
N SER A 30 21.88 15.80 1.64
CA SER A 30 23.33 15.72 1.81
C SER A 30 23.72 16.28 3.18
N GLY A 31 24.64 15.59 3.84
CA GLY A 31 25.13 15.98 5.17
C GLY A 31 24.06 15.90 6.26
N ASP A 32 24.34 16.61 7.35
CA ASP A 32 23.55 16.62 8.57
C ASP A 32 22.41 17.65 8.52
N ILE A 33 21.21 17.24 8.90
CA ILE A 33 20.03 18.10 8.98
C ILE A 33 20.08 18.90 10.28
N TYR A 34 20.12 20.23 10.18
CA TYR A 34 20.25 21.14 11.32
C TYR A 34 21.50 20.89 12.20
N GLY A 35 22.56 20.32 11.61
CA GLY A 35 23.77 19.94 12.35
C GLY A 35 23.62 18.69 13.23
N ILE A 36 22.49 17.97 13.09
CA ILE A 36 22.26 16.70 13.79
C ILE A 36 22.74 15.55 12.90
N PRO A 37 23.56 14.62 13.42
CA PRO A 37 24.04 13.46 12.68
C PRO A 37 22.91 12.79 11.91
N THR A 38 23.05 12.70 10.58
CA THR A 38 22.01 12.19 9.69
C THR A 38 22.49 10.93 8.98
N GLN A 39 21.74 9.84 9.16
CA GLN A 39 22.06 8.55 8.57
C GLN A 39 20.98 8.14 7.57
N ARG A 40 21.41 7.76 6.36
CA ARG A 40 20.52 7.15 5.38
C ARG A 40 20.40 5.65 5.64
N ILE A 41 19.15 5.19 5.72
CA ILE A 41 18.78 3.78 5.82
C ILE A 41 18.21 3.33 4.49
N GLU A 42 18.68 2.18 4.01
CA GLU A 42 18.19 1.54 2.80
C GLU A 42 16.68 1.24 2.92
N GLU A 43 15.93 1.55 1.87
CA GLU A 43 14.46 1.59 1.92
C GLU A 43 13.83 0.21 2.07
N PHE A 44 14.33 -0.81 1.36
CA PHE A 44 13.77 -2.14 1.47
C PHE A 44 14.07 -2.78 2.83
N SER A 45 15.23 -2.52 3.41
CA SER A 45 15.53 -2.88 4.80
C SER A 45 14.57 -2.22 5.78
N ALA A 46 14.33 -0.91 5.62
CA ALA A 46 13.39 -0.17 6.46
C ALA A 46 11.95 -0.68 6.31
N ILE A 47 11.49 -0.99 5.10
CA ILE A 47 10.17 -1.59 4.87
C ILE A 47 10.08 -2.96 5.53
N ALA A 48 11.07 -3.84 5.31
CA ALA A 48 11.09 -5.19 5.87
C ALA A 48 10.98 -5.17 7.39
N ARG A 49 11.92 -4.45 8.05
CA ARG A 49 11.98 -4.38 9.52
C ARG A 49 10.75 -3.70 10.11
N GLY A 50 10.29 -2.61 9.49
CA GLY A 50 9.11 -1.88 9.93
C GLY A 50 7.83 -2.72 9.85
N GLY A 51 7.64 -3.42 8.73
CA GLY A 51 6.49 -4.31 8.54
C GLY A 51 6.47 -5.44 9.58
N LEU A 52 7.58 -6.18 9.71
CA LEU A 52 7.70 -7.26 10.69
C LEU A 52 7.47 -6.79 12.13
N ALA A 53 8.12 -5.68 12.53
CA ALA A 53 8.02 -5.17 13.88
C ALA A 53 6.60 -4.73 14.25
N LEU A 54 5.91 -4.01 13.36
CA LEU A 54 4.53 -3.56 13.61
C LEU A 54 3.52 -4.71 13.58
N ALA A 55 3.77 -5.76 12.81
CA ALA A 55 2.92 -6.96 12.78
C ALA A 55 3.25 -7.96 13.90
N GLY A 56 4.38 -7.82 14.59
CA GLY A 56 4.85 -8.80 15.58
C GLY A 56 5.16 -10.16 14.97
N LEU A 57 5.73 -10.19 13.76
CA LEU A 57 6.06 -11.41 13.02
C LEU A 57 7.56 -11.51 12.73
N ASP A 58 8.08 -12.72 12.71
CA ASP A 58 9.48 -12.98 12.34
C ASP A 58 9.68 -13.16 10.83
N GLU A 59 8.65 -13.63 10.11
CA GLU A 59 8.73 -13.88 8.66
C GLU A 59 7.40 -13.57 7.97
N ALA A 60 7.45 -12.80 6.88
CA ALA A 60 6.30 -12.46 6.05
C ALA A 60 6.72 -11.88 4.69
N VAL A 61 5.76 -11.78 3.77
CA VAL A 61 5.87 -10.86 2.63
C VAL A 61 5.36 -9.49 3.06
N VAL A 62 6.23 -8.49 3.12
CA VAL A 62 5.86 -7.10 3.37
C VAL A 62 5.59 -6.41 2.03
N VAL A 63 4.41 -5.81 1.90
CA VAL A 63 3.96 -5.07 0.72
C VAL A 63 3.84 -3.60 1.08
N SER A 64 4.75 -2.78 0.56
CA SER A 64 4.73 -1.33 0.75
C SER A 64 3.94 -0.67 -0.36
N MET A 65 2.74 -0.19 -0.02
CA MET A 65 1.80 0.47 -0.94
C MET A 65 1.97 2.00 -0.87
N GLY A 66 3.00 2.51 -1.54
CA GLY A 66 3.32 3.93 -1.64
C GLY A 66 2.90 4.53 -2.99
N THR A 67 3.73 5.40 -3.57
CA THR A 67 3.52 5.94 -4.93
C THR A 67 3.45 4.82 -5.96
N GLY A 68 4.36 3.85 -5.87
CA GLY A 68 4.26 2.52 -6.47
C GLY A 68 4.16 1.47 -5.37
N THR A 69 4.29 0.20 -5.74
CA THR A 69 4.20 -0.92 -4.78
C THR A 69 5.47 -1.77 -4.81
N ALA A 70 6.03 -2.08 -3.64
CA ALA A 70 7.17 -2.98 -3.48
C ALA A 70 6.79 -4.22 -2.68
N PHE A 71 7.34 -5.38 -3.06
CA PHE A 71 7.11 -6.68 -2.43
C PHE A 71 8.43 -7.23 -1.90
N ILE A 72 8.51 -7.45 -0.59
CA ILE A 72 9.75 -7.85 0.08
C ILE A 72 9.45 -9.08 0.92
N HIS A 73 10.22 -10.14 0.73
CA HIS A 73 10.24 -11.26 1.68
C HIS A 73 11.18 -10.86 2.82
N ALA A 74 10.66 -10.78 4.03
CA ALA A 74 11.40 -10.40 5.22
C ALA A 74 11.44 -11.56 6.20
N HIS A 75 12.61 -11.83 6.79
CA HIS A 75 12.82 -12.83 7.83
C HIS A 75 13.83 -12.31 8.86
N GLY A 76 13.35 -11.91 10.03
CA GLY A 76 14.16 -11.32 11.10
C GLY A 76 14.86 -10.05 10.63
N LYS A 77 16.20 -10.10 10.51
CA LYS A 77 17.03 -9.01 9.96
C LYS A 77 17.33 -9.17 8.47
N ASP A 78 17.11 -10.35 7.91
CA ASP A 78 17.33 -10.64 6.51
C ASP A 78 16.10 -10.26 5.67
N TYR A 79 16.34 -9.86 4.43
CA TYR A 79 15.27 -9.58 3.48
C TYR A 79 15.72 -9.81 2.05
N SER A 80 14.75 -10.06 1.16
CA SER A 80 14.96 -10.10 -0.28
C SER A 80 13.85 -9.34 -1.00
N HIS A 81 14.25 -8.49 -1.94
CA HIS A 81 13.31 -7.80 -2.82
C HIS A 81 12.78 -8.77 -3.86
N ILE A 82 11.50 -9.11 -3.77
CA ILE A 82 10.82 -10.02 -4.70
C ILE A 82 10.58 -9.29 -6.02
N GLY A 83 10.15 -8.03 -5.94
CA GLY A 83 9.86 -7.20 -7.10
C GLY A 83 9.00 -5.99 -6.74
N GLY A 84 8.58 -5.25 -7.76
CA GLY A 84 7.75 -4.07 -7.60
C GLY A 84 6.85 -3.82 -8.80
N SER A 85 5.84 -2.97 -8.59
CA SER A 85 4.90 -2.52 -9.62
C SER A 85 4.76 -1.00 -9.58
N GLY A 86 4.63 -0.38 -10.75
CA GLY A 86 4.27 1.03 -10.89
C GLY A 86 2.81 1.32 -10.52
N VAL A 87 2.02 0.28 -10.18
CA VAL A 87 0.63 0.38 -9.74
C VAL A 87 0.60 0.63 -8.23
N GLY A 88 0.14 1.81 -7.82
CA GLY A 88 0.07 2.25 -6.43
C GLY A 88 -0.69 3.56 -6.27
N GLY A 89 -0.40 4.31 -5.20
CA GLY A 89 -1.07 5.58 -4.91
C GLY A 89 -0.84 6.65 -5.97
N GLY A 90 0.31 6.65 -6.64
CA GLY A 90 0.58 7.52 -7.77
C GLY A 90 -0.33 7.24 -8.96
N THR A 91 -0.69 5.97 -9.17
CA THR A 91 -1.69 5.56 -10.18
C THR A 91 -3.07 6.07 -9.81
N ILE A 92 -3.49 5.92 -8.54
CA ILE A 92 -4.78 6.44 -8.07
C ILE A 92 -4.89 7.93 -8.36
N VAL A 93 -3.89 8.72 -7.95
CA VAL A 93 -3.89 10.17 -8.14
C VAL A 93 -3.81 10.56 -9.61
N GLY A 94 -2.84 10.00 -10.35
CA GLY A 94 -2.59 10.38 -11.73
C GLY A 94 -3.71 9.99 -12.69
N LEU A 95 -4.16 8.73 -12.63
CA LEU A 95 -5.23 8.23 -13.48
C LEU A 95 -6.59 8.76 -13.02
N GLY A 96 -6.87 8.75 -11.71
CA GLY A 96 -8.10 9.27 -11.15
C GLY A 96 -8.32 10.74 -11.53
N LYS A 97 -7.28 11.58 -11.45
CA LYS A 97 -7.34 12.97 -11.92
C LYS A 97 -7.72 13.10 -13.39
N LYS A 98 -7.19 12.22 -14.25
CA LYS A 98 -7.49 12.25 -15.68
C LYS A 98 -8.90 11.80 -16.01
N LEU A 99 -9.46 10.88 -15.24
CA LEU A 99 -10.82 10.36 -15.46
C LEU A 99 -11.91 11.24 -14.84
N THR A 100 -11.64 11.89 -13.71
CA THR A 100 -12.67 12.57 -12.89
C THR A 100 -12.49 14.08 -12.78
N GLY A 101 -11.33 14.61 -13.19
CA GLY A 101 -10.96 16.01 -12.98
C GLY A 101 -10.53 16.36 -11.55
N ALA A 102 -10.62 15.45 -10.57
CA ALA A 102 -10.21 15.70 -9.19
C ALA A 102 -8.70 15.98 -9.07
N SER A 103 -8.32 16.96 -8.26
CA SER A 103 -6.96 17.50 -8.22
C SER A 103 -6.00 16.79 -7.26
N ASP A 104 -6.52 16.07 -6.28
CA ASP A 104 -5.76 15.57 -5.13
C ASP A 104 -6.32 14.25 -4.60
N HIS A 105 -5.53 13.61 -3.72
CA HIS A 105 -5.82 12.30 -3.16
C HIS A 105 -7.11 12.27 -2.32
N GLU A 106 -7.33 13.28 -1.47
CA GLU A 106 -8.50 13.33 -0.59
C GLU A 106 -9.80 13.43 -1.39
N SER A 107 -9.82 14.30 -2.41
CA SER A 107 -10.98 14.46 -3.30
C SER A 107 -11.29 13.17 -4.06
N LEU A 108 -10.25 12.46 -4.53
CA LEU A 108 -10.43 11.17 -5.21
C LEU A 108 -10.98 10.09 -4.28
N CYS A 109 -10.49 10.00 -3.04
CA CYS A 109 -11.03 9.08 -2.05
C CYS A 109 -12.50 9.39 -1.75
N ALA A 110 -12.84 10.67 -1.57
CA ALA A 110 -14.22 11.10 -1.32
C ALA A 110 -15.17 10.82 -2.48
N LEU A 111 -14.68 10.82 -3.73
CA LEU A 111 -15.44 10.38 -4.90
C LEU A 111 -15.64 8.86 -4.90
N ALA A 112 -14.56 8.10 -4.67
CA ALA A 112 -14.59 6.64 -4.66
C ALA A 112 -15.59 6.08 -3.64
N GLU A 113 -15.70 6.70 -2.45
CA GLU A 113 -16.65 6.31 -1.40
C GLU A 113 -18.13 6.34 -1.84
N ARG A 114 -18.45 7.07 -2.92
CA ARG A 114 -19.82 7.22 -3.44
C ARG A 114 -20.04 6.50 -4.78
N GLY A 115 -19.02 5.82 -5.29
CA GLY A 115 -19.07 5.13 -6.57
C GLY A 115 -19.75 3.78 -6.52
N SER A 116 -20.05 3.23 -7.70
CA SER A 116 -20.55 1.89 -7.91
C SER A 116 -19.73 1.18 -8.99
N LEU A 117 -19.11 0.06 -8.63
CA LEU A 117 -18.35 -0.77 -9.58
C LEU A 117 -19.22 -1.40 -10.67
N SER A 118 -20.54 -1.54 -10.46
CA SER A 118 -21.47 -2.10 -11.45
C SER A 118 -21.66 -1.23 -12.71
N HIS A 119 -21.05 -0.03 -12.74
CA HIS A 119 -21.02 0.87 -13.90
C HIS A 119 -19.66 0.89 -14.61
N VAL A 120 -18.67 0.14 -14.12
CA VAL A 120 -17.27 0.27 -14.55
C VAL A 120 -16.63 -1.08 -14.83
N ASP A 121 -16.67 -1.99 -13.87
CA ASP A 121 -15.99 -3.27 -13.97
C ASP A 121 -16.90 -4.35 -14.57
N LEU A 122 -16.31 -5.24 -15.36
CA LEU A 122 -16.97 -6.44 -15.84
C LEU A 122 -16.75 -7.57 -14.83
N THR A 123 -17.83 -8.16 -14.35
CA THR A 123 -17.78 -9.25 -13.36
C THR A 123 -17.96 -10.63 -14.00
N ILE A 124 -17.63 -11.69 -13.27
CA ILE A 124 -17.90 -13.07 -13.70
C ILE A 124 -19.40 -13.30 -13.93
N GLY A 125 -20.27 -12.71 -13.09
CA GLY A 125 -21.73 -12.79 -13.24
C GLY A 125 -22.26 -12.13 -14.51
N ASP A 126 -21.56 -11.16 -15.09
CA ASP A 126 -21.95 -10.52 -16.34
C ASP A 126 -21.70 -11.42 -17.56
N ILE A 127 -20.70 -12.30 -17.49
CA ILE A 127 -20.27 -13.16 -18.62
C ILE A 127 -20.68 -14.63 -18.47
N SER A 128 -21.07 -15.07 -17.28
CA SER A 128 -21.48 -16.44 -17.01
C SER A 128 -22.75 -16.49 -16.16
N LYS A 129 -23.70 -17.33 -16.58
CA LYS A 129 -24.89 -17.69 -15.80
C LYS A 129 -24.65 -18.87 -14.85
N ASN A 130 -23.55 -19.57 -15.03
CA ASN A 130 -23.16 -20.70 -14.21
C ASN A 130 -22.09 -20.25 -13.22
N ASP A 131 -22.23 -20.66 -11.97
CA ASP A 131 -21.18 -20.49 -10.98
C ASP A 131 -19.92 -21.19 -11.49
N ILE A 132 -18.82 -20.44 -11.58
CA ILE A 132 -17.51 -21.02 -11.85
C ILE A 132 -17.01 -21.54 -10.51
N GLU A 133 -16.62 -22.81 -10.46
CA GLU A 133 -16.17 -23.46 -9.23
C GLU A 133 -15.07 -22.61 -8.55
N LYS A 134 -15.35 -22.12 -7.33
CA LYS A 134 -14.52 -21.23 -6.48
C LYS A 134 -14.49 -19.73 -6.83
N LEU A 135 -15.21 -19.25 -7.84
CA LEU A 135 -15.27 -17.82 -8.17
C LEU A 135 -16.72 -17.31 -8.06
N GLY A 136 -16.95 -16.39 -7.12
CA GLY A 136 -18.25 -15.72 -6.96
C GLY A 136 -18.60 -14.82 -8.15
N SER A 137 -19.90 -14.57 -8.32
CA SER A 137 -20.43 -13.71 -9.40
C SER A 137 -19.90 -12.27 -9.35
N GLU A 138 -19.56 -11.79 -8.16
CA GLU A 138 -19.05 -10.46 -7.84
C GLU A 138 -17.56 -10.27 -8.17
N ILE A 139 -16.85 -11.35 -8.51
CA ILE A 139 -15.44 -11.28 -8.85
C ILE A 139 -15.26 -10.52 -10.16
N THR A 140 -14.34 -9.55 -10.16
CA THR A 140 -13.97 -8.82 -11.37
C THR A 140 -13.31 -9.76 -12.37
N ALA A 141 -13.89 -9.88 -13.56
CA ALA A 141 -13.29 -10.54 -14.71
C ALA A 141 -12.29 -9.60 -15.42
N ALA A 142 -12.66 -8.33 -15.57
CA ALA A 142 -11.81 -7.29 -16.15
C ALA A 142 -12.18 -5.90 -15.61
N ASN A 143 -11.22 -5.20 -15.00
CA ASN A 143 -11.42 -3.82 -14.55
C ASN A 143 -11.68 -2.90 -15.76
N PHE A 144 -12.60 -1.93 -15.62
CA PHE A 144 -12.97 -0.97 -16.66
C PHE A 144 -13.51 -1.55 -17.98
N ALA A 145 -13.84 -2.84 -18.04
CA ALA A 145 -14.36 -3.46 -19.27
C ALA A 145 -15.87 -3.29 -19.47
N ASN A 146 -16.58 -2.65 -18.51
CA ASN A 146 -18.02 -2.40 -18.57
C ASN A 146 -18.36 -0.94 -18.21
N VAL A 147 -17.53 0.01 -18.67
CA VAL A 147 -17.77 1.45 -18.44
C VAL A 147 -19.05 1.85 -19.18
N LYS A 148 -20.10 2.14 -18.42
CA LYS A 148 -21.40 2.58 -18.96
C LYS A 148 -21.34 4.04 -19.38
N ASP A 149 -22.13 4.42 -20.37
CA ASP A 149 -22.32 5.84 -20.75
C ASP A 149 -22.83 6.71 -19.58
N SER A 150 -23.50 6.08 -18.61
CA SER A 150 -24.00 6.72 -17.39
C SER A 150 -23.00 6.74 -16.22
N ALA A 151 -21.77 6.26 -16.41
CA ALA A 151 -20.77 6.21 -15.36
C ALA A 151 -20.43 7.63 -14.86
N THR A 152 -20.44 7.81 -13.54
CA THR A 152 -20.14 9.08 -12.90
C THR A 152 -18.66 9.18 -12.53
N ASP A 153 -18.18 10.39 -12.21
CA ASP A 153 -16.84 10.58 -11.66
C ASP A 153 -16.62 9.79 -10.37
N CYS A 154 -17.67 9.57 -9.57
CA CYS A 154 -17.61 8.72 -8.38
C CYS A 154 -17.35 7.26 -8.76
N ASP A 155 -18.05 6.75 -9.79
CA ASP A 155 -17.87 5.38 -10.29
C ASP A 155 -16.45 5.18 -10.84
N LEU A 156 -15.97 6.14 -11.64
CA LEU A 156 -14.62 6.08 -12.23
C LEU A 156 -13.53 6.16 -11.15
N ALA A 157 -13.69 7.03 -10.14
CA ALA A 157 -12.76 7.09 -9.01
C ALA A 157 -12.68 5.74 -8.28
N LEU A 158 -13.84 5.13 -7.97
CA LEU A 158 -13.89 3.83 -7.32
C LEU A 158 -13.27 2.73 -8.20
N GLY A 159 -13.53 2.76 -9.51
CA GLY A 159 -12.90 1.84 -10.46
C GLY A 159 -11.38 1.89 -10.42
N VAL A 160 -10.78 3.08 -10.33
CA VAL A 160 -9.31 3.22 -10.27
C VAL A 160 -8.78 2.65 -8.96
N VAL A 161 -9.43 2.99 -7.83
CA VAL A 161 -9.04 2.46 -6.51
C VAL A 161 -9.15 0.93 -6.51
N ASN A 162 -10.25 0.38 -7.02
CA ASN A 162 -10.49 -1.06 -7.08
C ASN A 162 -9.42 -1.78 -7.92
N MET A 163 -9.15 -1.30 -9.13
CA MET A 163 -8.12 -1.87 -10.01
C MET A 163 -6.74 -1.86 -9.35
N VAL A 164 -6.35 -0.76 -8.69
CA VAL A 164 -5.05 -0.63 -8.02
C VAL A 164 -4.94 -1.64 -6.88
N LEU A 165 -5.93 -1.70 -5.99
CA LEU A 165 -5.92 -2.61 -4.86
C LEU A 165 -5.97 -4.09 -5.31
N GLN A 166 -6.82 -4.45 -6.27
CA GLN A 166 -6.90 -5.82 -6.79
C GLN A 166 -5.58 -6.26 -7.42
N THR A 167 -4.92 -5.36 -8.16
CA THR A 167 -3.60 -5.64 -8.75
C THR A 167 -2.57 -5.91 -7.66
N ILE A 168 -2.51 -5.06 -6.63
CA ILE A 168 -1.55 -5.21 -5.52
C ILE A 168 -1.76 -6.52 -4.78
N LEU A 169 -3.01 -6.83 -4.38
CA LEU A 169 -3.32 -8.04 -3.63
C LEU A 169 -3.09 -9.30 -4.47
N THR A 170 -3.39 -9.27 -5.76
CA THR A 170 -3.11 -10.38 -6.69
C THR A 170 -1.61 -10.65 -6.81
N LEU A 171 -0.80 -9.60 -6.95
CA LEU A 171 0.65 -9.72 -6.97
C LEU A 171 1.21 -10.23 -5.63
N ALA A 172 0.62 -9.83 -4.50
CA ALA A 172 0.99 -10.36 -3.18
C ALA A 172 0.70 -11.86 -3.05
N VAL A 173 -0.44 -12.33 -3.58
CA VAL A 173 -0.77 -13.76 -3.66
C VAL A 173 0.27 -14.49 -4.50
N PHE A 174 0.67 -13.94 -5.65
CA PHE A 174 1.70 -14.56 -6.48
C PHE A 174 3.08 -14.56 -5.82
N ALA A 175 3.43 -13.51 -5.07
CA ALA A 175 4.66 -13.49 -4.27
C ALA A 175 4.69 -14.62 -3.23
N CYS A 176 3.53 -15.05 -2.73
CA CYS A 176 3.42 -16.17 -1.78
C CYS A 176 3.27 -17.55 -2.45
N LYS A 177 2.94 -17.64 -3.75
CA LYS A 177 2.45 -18.88 -4.39
C LYS A 177 3.48 -20.02 -4.35
N ASN A 178 4.76 -19.70 -4.55
CA ASN A 178 5.87 -20.65 -4.54
C ASN A 178 6.72 -20.58 -3.26
N SER A 179 6.21 -19.94 -2.21
CA SER A 179 6.85 -19.83 -0.89
C SER A 179 6.05 -20.59 0.17
N SER A 180 6.74 -21.03 1.24
CA SER A 180 6.10 -21.50 2.48
C SER A 180 5.42 -20.36 3.23
N VAL A 181 5.80 -19.11 2.96
CA VAL A 181 5.21 -17.92 3.58
C VAL A 181 3.83 -17.66 2.99
N LYS A 182 2.82 -17.62 3.86
CA LYS A 182 1.42 -17.31 3.52
C LYS A 182 0.87 -16.07 4.23
N LYS A 183 1.74 -15.32 4.91
CA LYS A 183 1.39 -14.07 5.60
C LYS A 183 1.88 -12.89 4.78
N VAL A 184 0.97 -11.97 4.50
CA VAL A 184 1.22 -10.72 3.77
C VAL A 184 0.92 -9.56 4.68
N ILE A 185 1.94 -8.74 4.97
CA ILE A 185 1.80 -7.51 5.75
C ILE A 185 1.66 -6.36 4.76
N LEU A 186 0.53 -5.66 4.80
CA LEU A 186 0.24 -4.50 3.96
C LEU A 186 0.61 -3.23 4.72
N THR A 187 1.48 -2.40 4.15
CA THR A 187 1.95 -1.13 4.72
C THR A 187 1.85 0.01 3.71
N GLY A 188 2.14 1.23 4.16
CA GLY A 188 2.11 2.43 3.30
C GLY A 188 0.77 3.15 3.31
N ALA A 189 0.71 4.30 2.61
CA ALA A 189 -0.42 5.22 2.73
C ALA A 189 -1.77 4.62 2.29
N LEU A 190 -1.75 3.64 1.39
CA LEU A 190 -2.99 3.02 0.89
C LEU A 190 -3.70 2.15 1.92
N THR A 191 -3.07 1.84 3.06
CA THR A 191 -3.74 1.13 4.16
C THR A 191 -4.88 1.93 4.78
N GLY A 192 -4.95 3.24 4.53
CA GLY A 192 -6.03 4.12 4.99
C GLY A 192 -7.27 4.13 4.08
N LEU A 193 -7.24 3.48 2.91
CA LEU A 193 -8.38 3.44 2.00
C LEU A 193 -9.51 2.56 2.56
N ARG A 194 -10.75 3.05 2.48
CA ARG A 194 -11.92 2.31 3.01
C ARG A 194 -12.18 1.02 2.25
N GLU A 195 -11.84 1.00 0.97
CA GLU A 195 -12.03 -0.11 0.04
C GLU A 195 -11.11 -1.29 0.32
N LEU A 196 -10.02 -1.08 1.06
CA LEU A 196 -9.01 -2.11 1.30
C LEU A 196 -9.55 -3.28 2.13
N LEU A 197 -10.24 -3.00 3.24
CA LEU A 197 -10.72 -4.07 4.14
C LEU A 197 -11.73 -5.01 3.46
N PRO A 198 -12.79 -4.52 2.79
CA PRO A 198 -13.70 -5.39 2.03
C PRO A 198 -12.97 -6.22 0.97
N MET A 199 -11.95 -5.65 0.32
CA MET A 199 -11.17 -6.37 -0.68
C MET A 199 -10.29 -7.46 -0.08
N ILE A 200 -9.69 -7.21 1.09
CA ILE A 200 -8.96 -8.24 1.84
C ILE A 200 -9.89 -9.40 2.20
N GLU A 201 -11.10 -9.12 2.68
CA GLU A 201 -12.08 -10.16 3.02
C GLU A 201 -12.46 -11.00 1.80
N LEU A 202 -12.63 -10.37 0.63
CA LEU A 202 -12.83 -11.07 -0.62
C LEU A 202 -11.62 -11.96 -0.98
N PHE A 203 -10.40 -11.43 -0.91
CA PHE A 203 -9.19 -12.19 -1.27
C PHE A 203 -8.94 -13.39 -0.34
N LYS A 204 -9.33 -13.31 0.93
CA LYS A 204 -9.26 -14.43 1.89
C LYS A 204 -10.13 -15.62 1.49
N THR A 205 -11.25 -15.39 0.78
CA THR A 205 -12.10 -16.49 0.30
C THR A 205 -11.53 -17.15 -0.95
N LEU A 206 -10.77 -16.40 -1.75
CA LEU A 206 -10.21 -16.84 -3.02
C LEU A 206 -8.86 -17.56 -2.89
N TYR A 207 -8.04 -17.13 -1.93
CA TYR A 207 -6.67 -17.59 -1.82
C TYR A 207 -6.31 -17.94 -0.37
N PRO A 208 -5.50 -19.01 -0.14
CA PRO A 208 -5.02 -19.38 1.19
C PRO A 208 -3.84 -18.50 1.63
N VAL A 209 -4.08 -17.18 1.69
CA VAL A 209 -3.11 -16.15 2.09
C VAL A 209 -3.76 -15.27 3.16
N GLU A 210 -3.03 -15.06 4.25
CA GLU A 210 -3.44 -14.21 5.36
C GLU A 210 -2.90 -12.79 5.14
N PHE A 211 -3.78 -11.83 4.92
CA PHE A 211 -3.43 -10.42 4.83
C PHE A 211 -3.58 -9.73 6.18
N ILE A 212 -2.57 -8.94 6.55
CA ILE A 212 -2.44 -8.26 7.84
C ILE A 212 -2.18 -6.78 7.57
N VAL A 213 -2.99 -5.90 8.17
CA VAL A 213 -2.75 -4.46 8.20
C VAL A 213 -2.43 -4.09 9.65
N PRO A 214 -1.16 -3.86 10.01
CA PRO A 214 -0.80 -3.56 11.39
C PRO A 214 -1.25 -2.15 11.79
N GLU A 215 -1.28 -1.88 13.10
CA GLU A 215 -1.48 -0.51 13.58
C GLU A 215 -0.33 0.38 13.09
N ASN A 216 -0.64 1.64 12.73
CA ASN A 216 0.34 2.59 12.18
C ASN A 216 1.02 2.12 10.88
N ALA A 217 0.40 1.24 10.10
CA ALA A 217 0.95 0.68 8.86
C ALA A 217 1.45 1.74 7.84
N ALA A 218 0.83 2.92 7.79
CA ALA A 218 1.28 4.02 6.94
C ALA A 218 2.68 4.56 7.30
N PHE A 219 3.13 4.32 8.54
CA PHE A 219 4.41 4.77 9.07
C PHE A 219 5.44 3.65 9.19
N ALA A 220 5.13 2.43 8.74
CA ALA A 220 5.98 1.25 8.90
C ALA A 220 7.43 1.49 8.46
N THR A 221 7.64 2.08 7.29
CA THR A 221 9.00 2.36 6.77
C THR A 221 9.78 3.31 7.67
N ALA A 222 9.13 4.32 8.26
CA ALA A 222 9.77 5.24 9.19
C ALA A 222 10.13 4.54 10.51
N VAL A 223 9.23 3.69 11.03
CA VAL A 223 9.50 2.84 12.20
C VAL A 223 10.69 1.92 11.93
N GLY A 224 10.71 1.25 10.77
CA GLY A 224 11.80 0.36 10.39
C GLY A 224 13.14 1.09 10.26
N ALA A 225 13.16 2.31 9.73
CA ALA A 225 14.36 3.14 9.74
C ALA A 225 14.81 3.47 11.17
N ALA A 226 13.90 3.86 12.05
CA ALA A 226 14.22 4.14 13.46
C ALA A 226 14.79 2.91 14.19
N LEU A 227 14.29 1.71 13.90
CA LEU A 227 14.79 0.46 14.50
C LEU A 227 16.26 0.16 14.18
N HIS A 228 16.85 0.78 13.14
CA HIS A 228 18.29 0.67 12.87
C HIS A 228 19.17 1.48 13.83
N SER A 229 18.57 2.31 14.69
CA SER A 229 19.30 3.05 15.72
C SER A 229 19.45 2.28 17.05
N ILE A 230 18.70 1.18 17.22
CA ILE A 230 18.60 0.42 18.49
C ILE A 230 19.38 -0.91 18.40
N ASP A 231 20.06 -1.18 17.28
CA ASP A 231 20.92 -2.35 17.10
C ASP A 231 22.38 -2.08 17.50
#